data_AF-A0A5R9DWY2-F1
#
_entry.id   AF-A0A5R9DWY2-F1
#
_cell.length_a   1.000
_cell.length_b   1.000
_cell.length_c   1.000
_cell.angle_alpha   90.00
_cell.angle_beta   90.00
_cell.angle_gamma   90.00
#
_symmetry.space_group_name_H-M   'P 1'
#
loop_
_entity.id
_entity.type
_entity.pdbx_description
1 polymer ?
#
loop_
_entity_poly.entity_id
_entity_poly.type
_entity_poly.pdbx_seq_one_letter_code
_entity_poly.pdbx_strand_id
1 'polypeptide(L)'
;MSVASKRPSPQDPSRIRRHVVFGTAVALGAGILLAPQAVAADKWGPGYLIPDSTGKPDTSHIGAYNVPGVDGVAYCADPELAGPDAADGYSSAQTVTSWTSKATGKTASAEDLARAAYVLGKYGQTKNDEQAAAVDAVVYTYLEAGSTYALPNGKRALERLGYPNVSPDAKKWATGYLNEAAMFAGPYKINIKPADEQLKAGAKTSVTLDVTSATGHKVPGVKLDLDVSGAAAGAASVTTNAEGVATVSLTPAEGGTVDFKALAKTLPASQLRSFTPTNAKAQRLVLAGGSSSAQAEIHLTTHSPKGGLIVTKTAADTKKPLAGVEFAVKDSAGKTVSTGTTDTNGTWKVDDLTPGTYTVHEVKAVEGYQLAADQQVTVTDGAKADVAVKDIKIPEQPKPKPRPVTIPVLPQTGA
;
A
#
# COMPACT_ATOMS: atom_id res chain seq x y z
N MET A 1 5.24 -48.59 47.86
CA MET A 1 4.85 -49.57 48.89
C MET A 1 3.32 -49.54 48.97
N SER A 2 2.63 -50.54 48.39
CA SER A 2 1.99 -51.68 49.09
C SER A 2 0.81 -51.20 49.97
N VAL A 3 -0.46 -51.65 49.91
CA VAL A 3 -1.04 -53.00 49.69
C VAL A 3 -2.56 -52.89 49.41
N ALA A 4 -3.06 -53.78 48.54
CA ALA A 4 -4.32 -54.57 48.54
C ALA A 4 -5.41 -54.35 49.65
N SER A 5 -6.72 -54.30 49.36
CA SER A 5 -7.69 -55.40 49.05
C SER A 5 -8.47 -55.97 50.26
N LYS A 6 -9.82 -55.96 50.17
CA LYS A 6 -10.85 -57.02 50.51
C LYS A 6 -12.20 -56.37 50.92
N ARG A 7 -13.31 -56.51 50.15
CA ARG A 7 -14.39 -57.57 50.11
C ARG A 7 -15.25 -57.65 51.40
N PRO A 8 -16.54 -58.10 51.40
CA PRO A 8 -17.32 -58.87 50.39
C PRO A 8 -18.84 -58.51 50.18
N SER A 9 -19.42 -59.21 49.18
CA SER A 9 -20.84 -59.54 48.82
C SER A 9 -21.65 -60.22 49.97
N PRO A 10 -22.95 -60.65 49.88
CA PRO A 10 -23.83 -60.87 48.69
C PRO A 10 -25.36 -60.61 48.84
N GLN A 11 -26.11 -60.63 47.71
CA GLN A 11 -27.13 -61.65 47.36
C GLN A 11 -27.90 -61.31 46.05
N ASP A 12 -27.97 -62.33 45.18
CA ASP A 12 -28.65 -62.52 43.88
C ASP A 12 -30.17 -62.89 44.12
N PRO A 13 -31.09 -63.22 43.17
CA PRO A 13 -30.92 -63.50 41.73
C PRO A 13 -32.06 -63.14 40.73
N SER A 14 -31.74 -63.31 39.43
CA SER A 14 -32.50 -64.06 38.38
C SER A 14 -32.64 -63.34 37.03
N ARG A 15 -31.87 -63.77 36.01
CA ARG A 15 -32.16 -64.76 34.92
C ARG A 15 -32.80 -64.17 33.65
N ILE A 16 -32.02 -64.08 32.56
CA ILE A 16 -32.50 -64.32 31.18
C ILE A 16 -31.42 -65.10 30.40
N ARG A 17 -31.89 -66.12 29.66
CA ARG A 17 -31.14 -67.21 29.01
C ARG A 17 -30.38 -66.77 27.75
N ARG A 18 -29.19 -67.35 27.52
CA ARG A 18 -28.55 -67.47 26.19
C ARG A 18 -28.60 -68.93 25.74
N HIS A 19 -28.90 -69.15 24.46
CA HIS A 19 -28.68 -70.43 23.79
C HIS A 19 -27.51 -70.30 22.82
N VAL A 20 -26.61 -71.29 22.86
CA VAL A 20 -25.51 -71.54 21.92
C VAL A 20 -25.93 -72.72 21.04
N VAL A 21 -25.69 -72.64 19.73
CA VAL A 21 -25.61 -73.83 18.86
C VAL A 21 -24.39 -73.70 17.95
N PHE A 22 -23.62 -74.79 17.89
CA PHE A 22 -22.40 -75.00 17.11
C PHE A 22 -22.73 -75.44 15.67
N GLY A 23 -21.96 -74.92 14.71
CA GLY A 23 -21.33 -75.67 13.61
C GLY A 23 -22.16 -76.18 12.43
N THR A 24 -21.89 -75.63 11.24
CA THR A 24 -21.60 -76.43 10.04
C THR A 24 -20.91 -75.56 8.99
N ALA A 25 -19.77 -76.03 8.48
CA ALA A 25 -19.06 -75.41 7.38
C ALA A 25 -19.65 -75.91 6.04
N VAL A 26 -20.02 -74.98 5.16
CA VAL A 26 -20.29 -75.24 3.75
C VAL A 26 -19.50 -74.20 2.95
N ALA A 27 -18.50 -74.67 2.21
CA ALA A 27 -17.75 -73.88 1.24
C ALA A 27 -18.48 -73.95 -0.11
N LEU A 28 -18.98 -72.82 -0.62
CA LEU A 28 -19.40 -72.65 -2.01
C LEU A 28 -19.33 -71.16 -2.42
N GLY A 29 -18.57 -70.88 -3.48
CA GLY A 29 -18.78 -69.75 -4.38
C GLY A 29 -18.15 -68.41 -3.98
N ALA A 30 -16.90 -68.18 -4.41
CA ALA A 30 -16.36 -66.83 -4.57
C ALA A 30 -17.10 -66.12 -5.73
N GLY A 31 -18.26 -65.55 -5.43
CA GLY A 31 -18.90 -64.58 -6.29
C GLY A 31 -18.11 -63.28 -6.19
N ILE A 32 -17.32 -62.97 -7.22
CA ILE A 32 -16.75 -61.64 -7.39
C ILE A 32 -17.93 -60.68 -7.56
N LEU A 33 -18.33 -60.04 -6.47
CA LEU A 33 -19.09 -58.79 -6.55
C LEU A 33 -18.14 -57.78 -7.18
N LEU A 34 -18.17 -57.69 -8.51
CA LEU A 34 -17.75 -56.49 -9.22
C LEU A 34 -18.58 -55.36 -8.62
N ALA A 35 -17.96 -54.57 -7.73
CA ALA A 35 -18.49 -53.27 -7.42
C ALA A 35 -18.77 -52.59 -8.76
N PRO A 36 -19.98 -52.03 -8.99
CA PRO A 36 -20.18 -51.22 -10.16
C PRO A 36 -19.11 -50.14 -10.10
N GLN A 37 -18.25 -50.11 -11.11
CA GLN A 37 -17.29 -49.04 -11.25
C GLN A 37 -18.14 -47.77 -11.27
N ALA A 38 -17.91 -46.87 -10.31
CA ALA A 38 -18.49 -45.55 -10.38
C ALA A 38 -18.00 -44.94 -11.69
N VAL A 39 -18.86 -44.97 -12.70
CA VAL A 39 -18.67 -44.20 -13.92
C VAL A 39 -18.59 -42.77 -13.41
N ALA A 40 -17.41 -42.15 -13.49
CA ALA A 40 -17.27 -40.75 -13.14
C ALA A 40 -18.21 -39.97 -14.06
N ALA A 41 -19.36 -39.57 -13.51
CA ALA A 41 -20.33 -38.74 -14.19
C ALA A 41 -19.64 -37.47 -14.69
N ASP A 42 -20.01 -37.03 -15.88
CA ASP A 42 -19.55 -35.84 -16.60
C ASP A 42 -19.21 -34.70 -15.63
N LYS A 43 -17.93 -34.29 -15.60
CA LYS A 43 -17.41 -33.34 -14.60
C LYS A 43 -17.64 -31.88 -14.97
N TRP A 44 -18.86 -31.60 -15.41
CA TRP A 44 -19.24 -30.29 -15.88
C TRP A 44 -19.48 -29.40 -14.67
N GLY A 45 -19.00 -28.16 -14.74
CA GLY A 45 -19.38 -27.10 -13.82
C GLY A 45 -20.62 -26.36 -14.33
N PRO A 46 -20.96 -25.22 -13.72
CA PRO A 46 -22.03 -24.37 -14.23
C PRO A 46 -21.81 -24.04 -15.71
N GLY A 47 -22.89 -24.03 -16.48
CA GLY A 47 -22.89 -23.76 -17.91
C GLY A 47 -23.98 -24.50 -18.66
N TYR A 48 -23.92 -24.46 -19.98
CA TYR A 48 -24.95 -25.04 -20.85
C TYR A 48 -24.39 -26.13 -21.76
N LEU A 49 -25.12 -27.23 -21.84
CA LEU A 49 -25.03 -28.24 -22.90
C LEU A 49 -25.42 -27.60 -24.23
N ILE A 50 -24.54 -27.66 -25.23
CA ILE A 50 -24.79 -27.11 -26.56
C ILE A 50 -24.29 -28.07 -27.63
N PRO A 51 -24.76 -27.94 -28.88
CA PRO A 51 -24.19 -28.69 -29.98
C PRO A 51 -22.70 -28.39 -30.18
N ASP A 52 -21.90 -29.40 -30.54
CA ASP A 52 -20.49 -29.20 -30.91
C ASP A 52 -20.32 -28.48 -32.26
N SER A 53 -19.07 -28.27 -32.68
CA SER A 53 -18.72 -27.59 -33.94
C SER A 53 -19.18 -28.34 -35.19
N THR A 54 -19.54 -29.62 -35.08
CA THR A 54 -20.11 -30.45 -36.15
C THR A 54 -21.65 -30.49 -36.11
N GLY A 55 -22.26 -29.81 -35.13
CA GLY A 55 -23.71 -29.71 -34.97
C GLY A 55 -24.33 -30.88 -34.19
N LYS A 56 -23.54 -31.75 -33.57
CA LYS A 56 -24.08 -32.83 -32.74
C LYS A 56 -24.53 -32.24 -31.39
N PRO A 57 -25.83 -32.33 -31.01
CA PRO A 57 -26.34 -31.76 -29.76
C PRO A 57 -25.76 -32.46 -28.52
N ASP A 58 -25.70 -31.73 -27.41
CA ASP A 58 -25.31 -32.21 -26.07
C ASP A 58 -23.90 -32.85 -25.97
N THR A 59 -23.02 -32.56 -26.94
CA THR A 59 -21.62 -33.03 -26.92
C THR A 59 -20.61 -31.93 -26.60
N SER A 60 -21.07 -30.70 -26.42
CA SER A 60 -20.23 -29.56 -26.06
C SER A 60 -20.81 -28.83 -24.85
N HIS A 61 -19.92 -28.21 -24.08
CA HIS A 61 -20.26 -27.41 -22.91
C HIS A 61 -19.77 -25.98 -23.14
N ILE A 62 -20.63 -25.00 -22.85
CA ILE A 62 -20.23 -23.59 -22.71
C ILE A 62 -20.35 -23.21 -21.23
N GLY A 63 -19.20 -23.10 -20.57
CA GLY A 63 -19.16 -22.82 -19.14
C GLY A 63 -17.89 -23.30 -18.47
N ALA A 64 -17.98 -23.47 -17.16
CA ALA A 64 -16.87 -23.86 -16.33
C ALA A 64 -16.85 -25.39 -16.11
N TYR A 65 -15.70 -25.90 -15.69
CA TYR A 65 -15.45 -27.33 -15.49
C TYR A 65 -14.98 -27.62 -14.07
N ASN A 66 -15.51 -28.68 -13.47
CA ASN A 66 -15.15 -29.16 -12.14
C ASN A 66 -14.00 -30.16 -12.22
N VAL A 67 -12.76 -29.68 -12.16
CA VAL A 67 -11.59 -30.51 -12.44
C VAL A 67 -10.95 -30.98 -11.12
N PRO A 68 -10.74 -32.29 -10.90
CA PRO A 68 -10.11 -32.77 -9.67
C PRO A 68 -8.69 -32.23 -9.51
N GLY A 69 -8.36 -31.79 -8.29
CA GLY A 69 -7.05 -31.20 -7.99
C GLY A 69 -6.93 -29.73 -8.41
N VAL A 70 -8.02 -29.11 -8.87
CA VAL A 70 -8.13 -27.67 -9.11
C VAL A 70 -9.01 -27.06 -8.02
N ASP A 71 -8.51 -26.03 -7.34
CA ASP A 71 -9.32 -25.26 -6.39
C ASP A 71 -10.31 -24.37 -7.16
N GLY A 72 -11.60 -24.69 -7.04
CA GLY A 72 -12.69 -24.00 -7.73
C GLY A 72 -13.01 -24.60 -9.10
N VAL A 73 -13.51 -23.76 -10.02
CA VAL A 73 -13.84 -24.15 -11.40
C VAL A 73 -12.80 -23.63 -12.38
N ALA A 74 -12.52 -24.41 -13.43
CA ALA A 74 -11.60 -24.04 -14.50
C ALA A 74 -12.31 -23.83 -15.83
N TYR A 75 -11.67 -23.12 -16.76
CA TYR A 75 -12.20 -22.87 -18.09
C TYR A 75 -11.33 -23.51 -19.13
N CYS A 76 -11.99 -24.13 -20.10
CA CYS A 76 -11.35 -24.55 -21.32
C CYS A 76 -10.78 -23.35 -22.08
N ALA A 77 -9.72 -23.56 -22.85
CA ALA A 77 -9.08 -22.50 -23.62
C ALA A 77 -8.73 -22.90 -25.07
N ASP A 78 -9.05 -24.13 -25.50
CA ASP A 78 -8.75 -24.65 -26.86
C ASP A 78 -10.04 -25.15 -27.56
N PRO A 79 -10.95 -24.28 -28.01
CA PRO A 79 -12.34 -24.62 -28.37
C PRO A 79 -12.56 -25.73 -29.39
N GLU A 80 -11.55 -26.09 -30.17
CA GLU A 80 -11.61 -27.12 -31.23
C GLU A 80 -11.15 -28.51 -30.76
N LEU A 81 -10.66 -28.62 -29.52
CA LEU A 81 -10.22 -29.88 -28.94
C LEU A 81 -11.27 -30.49 -28.02
N ALA A 82 -11.13 -31.79 -27.74
CA ALA A 82 -12.04 -32.53 -26.88
C ALA A 82 -12.05 -31.97 -25.46
N GLY A 83 -13.22 -32.03 -24.80
CA GLY A 83 -13.38 -31.53 -23.43
C GLY A 83 -12.50 -32.26 -22.40
N PRO A 84 -12.50 -31.80 -21.14
CA PRO A 84 -11.59 -32.31 -20.10
C PRO A 84 -11.70 -33.80 -19.79
N ASP A 85 -12.83 -34.43 -20.08
CA ASP A 85 -13.01 -35.87 -19.90
C ASP A 85 -12.08 -36.70 -20.81
N ALA A 86 -11.60 -36.12 -21.92
CA ALA A 86 -10.64 -36.76 -22.83
C ALA A 86 -9.17 -36.51 -22.46
N ALA A 87 -8.88 -35.83 -21.34
CA ALA A 87 -7.54 -35.33 -21.03
C ALA A 87 -6.53 -36.36 -20.55
N ASP A 88 -6.98 -37.53 -20.08
CA ASP A 88 -6.13 -38.56 -19.44
C ASP A 88 -5.28 -37.97 -18.27
N GLY A 89 -5.85 -37.00 -17.56
CA GLY A 89 -5.20 -36.24 -16.48
C GLY A 89 -4.60 -34.90 -16.94
N TYR A 90 -4.25 -34.07 -15.96
CA TYR A 90 -3.68 -32.74 -16.18
C TYR A 90 -2.38 -32.57 -15.38
N SER A 91 -1.47 -31.75 -15.90
CA SER A 91 -0.29 -31.29 -15.18
C SER A 91 -0.68 -30.50 -13.92
N SER A 92 0.29 -30.22 -13.04
CA SER A 92 0.11 -29.13 -12.06
C SER A 92 -0.03 -27.78 -12.77
N ALA A 93 -0.66 -26.81 -12.11
CA ALA A 93 -0.88 -25.50 -12.73
C ALA A 93 0.42 -24.69 -12.86
N GLN A 94 0.68 -24.23 -14.07
CA GLN A 94 1.85 -23.45 -14.46
C GLN A 94 1.46 -22.01 -14.76
N THR A 95 2.32 -21.03 -14.44
CA THR A 95 2.10 -19.64 -14.83
C THR A 95 2.21 -19.49 -16.35
N VAL A 96 1.23 -18.83 -16.96
CA VAL A 96 1.21 -18.56 -18.40
C VAL A 96 2.08 -17.35 -18.70
N THR A 97 3.18 -17.56 -19.43
CA THR A 97 4.05 -16.48 -19.94
C THR A 97 3.80 -16.18 -21.41
N SER A 98 3.20 -17.12 -22.14
CA SER A 98 2.80 -17.00 -23.54
C SER A 98 1.65 -17.97 -23.80
N TRP A 99 0.74 -17.60 -24.70
CA TRP A 99 -0.35 -18.46 -25.14
C TRP A 99 -0.45 -18.44 -26.66
N THR A 100 -0.21 -19.57 -27.30
CA THR A 100 -0.49 -19.75 -28.73
C THR A 100 -1.82 -20.49 -28.88
N SER A 101 -2.74 -19.85 -29.61
CA SER A 101 -4.03 -20.42 -29.98
C SER A 101 -3.83 -21.66 -30.84
N LYS A 102 -4.45 -22.77 -30.44
CA LYS A 102 -4.42 -24.00 -31.26
C LYS A 102 -5.34 -23.90 -32.47
N ALA A 103 -6.39 -23.08 -32.40
CA ALA A 103 -7.33 -22.87 -33.51
C ALA A 103 -6.73 -22.01 -34.63
N THR A 104 -5.87 -21.03 -34.29
CA THR A 104 -5.37 -20.03 -35.26
C THR A 104 -3.86 -20.03 -35.46
N GLY A 105 -3.09 -20.65 -34.55
CA GLY A 105 -1.63 -20.58 -34.52
C GLY A 105 -1.08 -19.20 -34.08
N LYS A 106 -1.94 -18.24 -33.73
CA LYS A 106 -1.54 -16.90 -33.29
C LYS A 106 -1.26 -16.88 -31.79
N THR A 107 -0.27 -16.09 -31.39
CA THR A 107 0.04 -15.86 -29.98
C THR A 107 -0.78 -14.71 -29.44
N ALA A 108 -1.48 -14.92 -28.32
CA ALA A 108 -2.23 -13.90 -27.60
C ALA A 108 -1.28 -12.80 -27.09
N SER A 109 -1.73 -11.55 -27.13
CA SER A 109 -0.94 -10.43 -26.62
C SER A 109 -0.82 -10.50 -25.09
N ALA A 110 0.21 -9.88 -24.52
CA ALA A 110 0.33 -9.76 -23.07
C ALA A 110 -0.87 -9.04 -22.43
N GLU A 111 -1.47 -8.10 -23.17
CA GLU A 111 -2.68 -7.39 -22.76
C GLU A 111 -3.88 -8.34 -22.71
N ASP A 112 -4.07 -9.19 -23.72
CA ASP A 112 -5.17 -10.16 -23.74
C ASP A 112 -5.00 -11.23 -22.66
N LEU A 113 -3.77 -11.67 -22.37
CA LEU A 113 -3.49 -12.55 -21.23
C LEU A 113 -3.89 -11.90 -19.90
N ALA A 114 -3.57 -10.61 -19.71
CA ALA A 114 -3.92 -9.87 -18.51
C ALA A 114 -5.44 -9.63 -18.39
N ARG A 115 -6.13 -9.37 -19.52
CA ARG A 115 -7.59 -9.22 -19.55
C ARG A 115 -8.32 -10.54 -19.28
N ALA A 116 -7.84 -11.65 -19.85
CA ALA A 116 -8.35 -12.97 -19.50
C ALA A 116 -8.13 -13.28 -18.02
N ALA A 117 -6.96 -12.96 -17.47
CA ALA A 117 -6.69 -13.09 -16.04
C ALA A 117 -7.64 -12.25 -15.19
N TYR A 118 -7.87 -10.99 -15.57
CA TYR A 118 -8.80 -10.10 -14.88
C TYR A 118 -10.20 -10.71 -14.79
N VAL A 119 -10.74 -11.18 -15.93
CA VAL A 119 -12.09 -11.75 -16.00
C VAL A 119 -12.18 -13.04 -15.19
N LEU A 120 -11.20 -13.93 -15.31
CA LEU A 120 -11.15 -15.15 -14.51
C LEU A 120 -11.01 -14.86 -13.01
N GLY A 121 -10.25 -13.84 -12.64
CA GLY A 121 -10.02 -13.47 -11.24
C GLY A 121 -11.25 -12.84 -10.60
N LYS A 122 -11.99 -12.04 -11.36
CA LYS A 122 -13.17 -11.32 -10.86
C LYS A 122 -14.46 -12.12 -10.98
N TYR A 123 -14.62 -12.85 -12.08
CA TYR A 123 -15.87 -13.51 -12.47
C TYR A 123 -15.75 -15.02 -12.63
N GLY A 124 -14.54 -15.59 -12.63
CA GLY A 124 -14.32 -17.00 -12.96
C GLY A 124 -14.79 -18.01 -11.90
N GLN A 125 -14.93 -17.61 -10.64
CA GLN A 125 -15.47 -18.48 -9.58
C GLN A 125 -17.00 -18.52 -9.61
N THR A 126 -17.55 -19.09 -10.68
CA THR A 126 -18.96 -19.05 -11.03
C THR A 126 -19.81 -20.03 -10.24
N LYS A 127 -21.08 -19.65 -10.03
CA LYS A 127 -22.07 -20.47 -9.31
C LYS A 127 -23.36 -20.69 -10.10
N ASN A 128 -23.49 -20.05 -11.26
CA ASN A 128 -24.64 -20.16 -12.16
C ASN A 128 -24.17 -20.26 -13.61
N ASP A 129 -25.07 -20.76 -14.45
CA ASP A 129 -24.74 -21.15 -15.82
C ASP A 129 -24.52 -19.93 -16.72
N GLU A 130 -25.28 -18.86 -16.51
CA GLU A 130 -25.15 -17.60 -17.25
C GLU A 130 -23.76 -16.98 -17.10
N GLN A 131 -23.26 -16.93 -15.85
CA GLN A 131 -21.96 -16.35 -15.55
C GLN A 131 -20.83 -17.19 -16.12
N ALA A 132 -20.94 -18.52 -15.98
CA ALA A 132 -19.94 -19.43 -16.50
C ALA A 132 -19.85 -19.36 -18.03
N ALA A 133 -20.99 -19.35 -18.72
CA ALA A 133 -21.03 -19.19 -20.17
C ALA A 133 -20.48 -17.83 -20.64
N ALA A 134 -20.78 -16.76 -19.89
CA ALA A 134 -20.21 -15.44 -20.16
C ALA A 134 -18.69 -15.42 -19.99
N VAL A 135 -18.15 -16.00 -18.91
CA VAL A 135 -16.70 -16.07 -18.69
C VAL A 135 -16.01 -16.91 -19.76
N ASP A 136 -16.55 -18.08 -20.11
CA ASP A 136 -16.01 -18.94 -21.18
C ASP A 136 -15.87 -18.18 -22.50
N ALA A 137 -16.93 -17.49 -22.94
CA ALA A 137 -16.93 -16.71 -24.17
C ALA A 137 -15.86 -15.60 -24.17
N VAL A 138 -15.64 -14.96 -23.02
CA VAL A 138 -14.64 -13.90 -22.87
C VAL A 138 -13.22 -14.45 -22.83
N VAL A 139 -13.00 -15.58 -22.15
CA VAL A 139 -11.72 -16.28 -22.13
C VAL A 139 -11.31 -16.68 -23.54
N TYR A 140 -12.21 -17.29 -24.32
CA TYR A 140 -11.95 -17.60 -25.72
C TYR A 140 -11.69 -16.36 -26.58
N THR A 141 -12.37 -15.25 -26.29
CA THR A 141 -12.15 -13.99 -27.03
C THR A 141 -10.71 -13.50 -26.90
N TYR A 142 -10.13 -13.55 -25.70
CA TYR A 142 -8.77 -13.09 -25.46
C TYR A 142 -7.70 -14.11 -25.83
N LEU A 143 -7.93 -15.39 -25.53
CA LEU A 143 -6.91 -16.43 -25.75
C LEU A 143 -6.89 -16.94 -27.19
N GLU A 144 -8.02 -16.89 -27.89
CA GLU A 144 -8.20 -17.40 -29.24
C GLU A 144 -8.55 -16.26 -30.20
N ALA A 145 -7.90 -15.10 -30.02
CA ALA A 145 -8.14 -13.89 -30.80
C ALA A 145 -8.01 -14.14 -32.31
N GLY A 146 -9.03 -13.71 -33.06
CA GLY A 146 -9.13 -13.92 -34.51
C GLY A 146 -9.66 -15.31 -34.91
N SER A 147 -10.02 -16.17 -33.96
CA SER A 147 -10.79 -17.38 -34.22
C SER A 147 -12.28 -17.06 -34.40
N THR A 148 -13.06 -18.05 -34.85
CA THR A 148 -14.53 -17.94 -34.89
C THR A 148 -15.17 -17.93 -33.50
N TYR A 149 -14.41 -18.22 -32.43
CA TYR A 149 -14.84 -18.23 -31.04
C TYR A 149 -14.63 -16.90 -30.31
N ALA A 150 -14.01 -15.91 -30.96
CA ALA A 150 -13.77 -14.60 -30.36
C ALA A 150 -14.89 -13.60 -30.65
N LEU A 151 -15.46 -13.00 -29.60
CA LEU A 151 -16.40 -11.88 -29.70
C LEU A 151 -15.72 -10.59 -30.20
N PRO A 152 -16.49 -9.62 -30.72
CA PRO A 152 -17.94 -9.61 -30.92
C PRO A 152 -18.40 -10.28 -32.22
N ASN A 153 -17.49 -10.58 -33.16
CA ASN A 153 -17.82 -10.96 -34.52
C ASN A 153 -17.60 -12.44 -34.86
N GLY A 154 -17.05 -13.22 -33.93
CA GLY A 154 -16.81 -14.64 -34.12
C GLY A 154 -18.12 -15.39 -34.35
N LYS A 155 -18.27 -15.97 -35.55
CA LYS A 155 -19.48 -16.72 -35.94
C LYS A 155 -19.86 -17.76 -34.89
N ARG A 156 -18.90 -18.54 -34.42
CA ARG A 156 -19.12 -19.63 -33.47
C ARG A 156 -19.39 -19.11 -32.07
N ALA A 157 -18.74 -18.02 -31.65
CA ALA A 157 -19.04 -17.34 -30.39
C ALA A 157 -20.51 -16.88 -30.32
N LEU A 158 -20.97 -16.24 -31.41
CA LEU A 158 -22.33 -15.73 -31.53
C LEU A 158 -23.36 -16.86 -31.60
N GLU A 159 -23.05 -17.94 -32.30
CA GLU A 159 -23.89 -19.15 -32.36
C GLU A 159 -24.02 -19.80 -30.98
N ARG A 160 -22.91 -20.01 -30.27
CA ARG A 160 -22.89 -20.63 -28.93
C ARG A 160 -23.72 -19.84 -27.92
N LEU A 161 -23.61 -18.51 -27.93
CA LEU A 161 -24.39 -17.63 -27.05
C LEU A 161 -25.83 -17.39 -27.54
N GLY A 162 -26.18 -17.87 -28.74
CA GLY A 162 -27.50 -17.72 -29.35
C GLY A 162 -28.36 -18.97 -29.30
N TYR A 163 -27.87 -20.09 -28.75
CA TYR A 163 -28.68 -21.30 -28.62
C TYR A 163 -29.87 -21.07 -27.68
N PRO A 164 -31.05 -21.66 -27.97
CA PRO A 164 -32.28 -21.40 -27.20
C PRO A 164 -32.19 -21.68 -25.70
N ASN A 165 -31.33 -22.60 -25.29
CA ASN A 165 -31.12 -22.97 -23.89
C ASN A 165 -30.13 -22.08 -23.16
N VAL A 166 -29.34 -21.26 -23.88
CA VAL A 166 -28.41 -20.30 -23.27
C VAL A 166 -29.16 -19.01 -22.99
N SER A 167 -29.14 -18.56 -21.73
CA SER A 167 -29.81 -17.31 -21.33
C SER A 167 -29.29 -16.11 -22.14
N PRO A 168 -30.17 -15.20 -22.60
CA PRO A 168 -29.76 -13.95 -23.24
C PRO A 168 -28.81 -13.10 -22.37
N ASP A 169 -28.88 -13.26 -21.05
CA ASP A 169 -28.01 -12.55 -20.11
C ASP A 169 -26.54 -12.95 -20.25
N ALA A 170 -26.22 -14.18 -20.68
CA ALA A 170 -24.84 -14.62 -20.86
C ALA A 170 -24.09 -13.74 -21.88
N LYS A 171 -24.73 -13.40 -23.00
CA LYS A 171 -24.16 -12.49 -24.01
C LYS A 171 -23.99 -11.07 -23.48
N LYS A 172 -24.98 -10.58 -22.74
CA LYS A 172 -24.96 -9.25 -22.11
C LYS A 172 -23.80 -9.16 -21.11
N TRP A 173 -23.63 -10.17 -20.27
CA TRP A 173 -22.56 -10.22 -19.28
C TRP A 173 -21.19 -10.36 -19.94
N ALA A 174 -21.04 -11.22 -20.95
CA ALA A 174 -19.79 -11.34 -21.71
C ALA A 174 -19.34 -9.99 -22.29
N THR A 175 -20.28 -9.23 -22.87
CA THR A 175 -19.98 -7.88 -23.38
C THR A 175 -19.57 -6.92 -22.26
N GLY A 176 -20.25 -6.98 -21.11
CA GLY A 176 -19.89 -6.19 -19.93
C GLY A 176 -18.47 -6.50 -19.43
N TYR A 177 -18.12 -7.78 -19.34
CA TYR A 177 -16.80 -8.23 -18.88
C TYR A 177 -15.68 -7.83 -19.85
N LEU A 178 -15.92 -7.88 -21.16
CA LEU A 178 -14.96 -7.40 -22.18
C LEU A 178 -14.67 -5.91 -22.01
N ASN A 179 -15.72 -5.10 -21.86
CA ASN A 179 -15.59 -3.65 -21.69
C ASN A 179 -14.86 -3.31 -20.41
N GLU A 180 -15.21 -4.00 -19.32
CA GLU A 180 -14.60 -3.77 -18.02
C GLU A 180 -13.12 -4.19 -17.99
N ALA A 181 -12.78 -5.35 -18.54
CA ALA A 181 -11.40 -5.82 -18.61
C ALA A 181 -10.55 -4.92 -19.51
N ALA A 182 -11.10 -4.40 -20.61
CA ALA A 182 -10.41 -3.43 -21.46
C ALA A 182 -10.02 -2.14 -20.72
N MET A 183 -10.84 -1.71 -19.75
CA MET A 183 -10.56 -0.52 -18.94
C MET A 183 -9.66 -0.84 -17.74
N PHE A 184 -9.91 -1.93 -17.03
CA PHE A 184 -9.38 -2.12 -15.67
C PHE A 184 -8.41 -3.29 -15.51
N ALA A 185 -8.10 -4.06 -16.56
CA ALA A 185 -7.07 -5.09 -16.45
C ALA A 185 -5.69 -4.49 -16.16
N GLY A 186 -4.93 -5.21 -15.32
CA GLY A 186 -3.57 -4.83 -14.97
C GLY A 186 -2.55 -5.06 -16.10
N PRO A 187 -1.25 -4.82 -15.87
CA PRO A 187 -0.64 -4.49 -14.57
C PRO A 187 -1.06 -3.14 -14.01
N TYR A 188 -0.93 -2.99 -12.69
CA TYR A 188 -1.38 -1.79 -11.98
C TYR A 188 -0.21 -0.94 -11.51
N LYS A 189 -0.43 0.36 -11.46
CA LYS A 189 0.53 1.32 -10.90
C LYS A 189 -0.15 2.22 -9.89
N ILE A 190 0.48 2.40 -8.73
CA ILE A 190 0.08 3.40 -7.75
C ILE A 190 0.80 4.71 -8.08
N ASN A 191 0.05 5.80 -8.15
CA ASN A 191 0.57 7.15 -8.29
C ASN A 191 0.34 7.90 -6.97
N ILE A 192 1.37 8.58 -6.48
CA ILE A 192 1.32 9.35 -5.23
C ILE A 192 1.65 10.80 -5.58
N LYS A 193 0.74 11.71 -5.27
CA LYS A 193 0.85 13.12 -5.62
C LYS A 193 0.60 13.98 -4.36
N PRO A 194 1.65 14.53 -3.73
CA PRO A 194 1.46 15.51 -2.67
C PRO A 194 0.83 16.79 -3.25
N ALA A 195 0.04 17.51 -2.44
CA ALA A 195 -0.51 18.80 -2.83
C ALA A 195 0.58 19.87 -2.98
N ASP A 196 1.60 19.79 -2.13
CA ASP A 196 2.76 20.69 -2.11
C ASP A 196 4.04 19.89 -2.37
N GLU A 197 4.89 20.35 -3.29
CA GLU A 197 6.19 19.71 -3.54
C GLU A 197 7.16 19.87 -2.38
N GLN A 198 7.07 20.99 -1.65
CA GLN A 198 7.86 21.27 -0.45
C GLN A 198 6.92 21.34 0.74
N LEU A 199 7.05 20.38 1.65
CA LEU A 199 6.18 20.28 2.81
C LEU A 199 6.62 21.28 3.88
N LYS A 200 5.66 21.91 4.56
CA LYS A 200 5.94 22.79 5.71
C LYS A 200 5.80 22.00 7.01
N ALA A 201 6.82 22.08 7.87
CA ALA A 201 6.79 21.44 9.19
C ALA A 201 5.56 21.87 10.02
N GLY A 202 4.92 20.91 10.68
CA GLY A 202 3.74 21.14 11.52
C GLY A 202 2.45 21.56 10.78
N ALA A 203 2.54 21.90 9.50
CA ALA A 203 1.39 22.30 8.69
C ALA A 203 0.71 21.07 8.08
N LYS A 204 -0.61 20.99 8.25
CA LYS A 204 -1.42 19.93 7.63
C LYS A 204 -1.50 20.16 6.12
N THR A 205 -1.09 19.17 5.34
CA THR A 205 -1.27 19.11 3.88
C THR A 205 -2.02 17.83 3.50
N SER A 206 -2.22 17.60 2.20
CA SER A 206 -2.85 16.39 1.66
C SER A 206 -1.98 15.71 0.62
N VAL A 207 -2.03 14.37 0.60
CA VAL A 207 -1.46 13.54 -0.45
C VAL A 207 -2.59 12.82 -1.16
N THR A 208 -2.62 12.93 -2.48
CA THR A 208 -3.58 12.24 -3.34
C THR A 208 -2.93 10.98 -3.90
N LEU A 209 -3.68 9.88 -3.88
CA LEU A 209 -3.27 8.59 -4.41
C LEU A 209 -4.27 8.14 -5.47
N ASP A 210 -3.79 7.52 -6.54
CA ASP A 210 -4.63 6.76 -7.46
C ASP A 210 -3.94 5.47 -7.88
N VAL A 211 -4.75 4.48 -8.27
CA VAL A 211 -4.27 3.23 -8.85
C VAL A 211 -4.73 3.18 -10.28
N THR A 212 -3.80 3.02 -11.21
CA THR A 212 -4.07 2.98 -12.64
C THR A 212 -3.91 1.57 -13.20
N SER A 213 -4.80 1.18 -14.10
CA SER A 213 -4.71 -0.05 -14.90
C SER A 213 -3.64 0.06 -15.98
N ALA A 214 -3.44 -1.00 -16.78
CA ALA A 214 -2.49 -0.99 -17.89
C ALA A 214 -2.81 0.08 -18.94
N THR A 215 -4.09 0.39 -19.11
CA THR A 215 -4.59 1.40 -20.05
C THR A 215 -4.69 2.80 -19.43
N GLY A 216 -4.24 2.96 -18.17
CA GLY A 216 -4.19 4.26 -17.48
C GLY A 216 -5.50 4.68 -16.81
N HIS A 217 -6.54 3.84 -16.84
CA HIS A 217 -7.78 4.14 -16.13
C HIS A 217 -7.60 4.01 -14.62
N LYS A 218 -8.18 4.93 -13.86
CA LYS A 218 -8.16 4.89 -12.41
C LYS A 218 -9.12 3.81 -11.89
N VAL A 219 -8.66 2.98 -10.97
CA VAL A 219 -9.38 1.81 -10.47
C VAL A 219 -10.09 2.16 -9.15
N PRO A 220 -11.43 2.08 -9.09
CA PRO A 220 -12.21 2.36 -7.88
C PRO A 220 -12.17 1.22 -6.86
N GLY A 221 -12.40 1.55 -5.58
CA GLY A 221 -12.54 0.57 -4.50
C GLY A 221 -11.25 -0.15 -4.09
N VAL A 222 -10.09 0.35 -4.49
CA VAL A 222 -8.79 -0.23 -4.14
C VAL A 222 -8.36 0.25 -2.76
N LYS A 223 -8.17 -0.68 -1.82
CA LYS A 223 -7.57 -0.38 -0.51
C LYS A 223 -6.05 -0.27 -0.64
N LEU A 224 -5.51 0.83 -0.12
CA LEU A 224 -4.10 1.17 -0.06
C LEU A 224 -3.67 1.25 1.40
N ASP A 225 -2.78 0.35 1.81
CA ASP A 225 -2.11 0.43 3.11
C ASP A 225 -0.97 1.44 3.02
N LEU A 226 -0.86 2.33 4.00
CA LEU A 226 0.10 3.42 4.03
C LEU A 226 1.16 3.18 5.11
N ASP A 227 2.42 3.32 4.74
CA ASP A 227 3.56 3.30 5.64
C ASP A 227 4.30 4.63 5.49
N VAL A 228 4.26 5.45 6.54
CA VAL A 228 4.70 6.84 6.51
C VAL A 228 5.64 7.10 7.69
N SER A 229 6.85 7.56 7.39
CA SER A 229 7.86 8.00 8.36
C SER A 229 8.09 9.51 8.24
N GLY A 230 8.55 10.17 9.31
CA GLY A 230 8.83 11.62 9.30
C GLY A 230 7.60 12.53 9.28
N ALA A 231 6.39 11.97 9.30
CA ALA A 231 5.13 12.70 9.35
C ALA A 231 4.02 11.90 10.03
N ALA A 232 3.07 12.60 10.66
CA ALA A 232 1.82 12.01 11.12
C ALA A 232 0.83 11.92 9.95
N ALA A 233 0.49 10.70 9.53
CA ALA A 233 -0.57 10.45 8.55
C ALA A 233 -1.94 10.41 9.23
N GLY A 234 -2.96 10.97 8.58
CA GLY A 234 -4.34 10.98 9.09
C GLY A 234 -5.03 9.63 9.08
N ALA A 235 -4.47 8.63 8.40
CA ALA A 235 -4.94 7.25 8.36
C ALA A 235 -3.80 6.29 8.02
N ALA A 236 -3.87 5.05 8.53
CA ALA A 236 -2.96 3.97 8.16
C ALA A 236 -3.33 3.27 6.83
N SER A 237 -4.54 3.52 6.33
CA SER A 237 -4.98 3.02 5.02
C SER A 237 -6.06 3.93 4.44
N VAL A 238 -6.16 3.98 3.12
CA VAL A 238 -7.20 4.68 2.38
C VAL A 238 -7.80 3.78 1.30
N THR A 239 -8.98 4.10 0.79
CA THR A 239 -9.61 3.36 -0.32
C THR A 239 -9.97 4.32 -1.43
N THR A 240 -9.69 3.95 -2.69
CA THR A 240 -10.05 4.79 -3.83
C THR A 240 -11.58 4.89 -3.97
N ASN A 241 -12.07 6.10 -4.23
CA ASN A 241 -13.47 6.40 -4.42
C ASN A 241 -13.99 5.93 -5.80
N ALA A 242 -15.20 6.35 -6.19
CA ALA A 242 -15.80 5.99 -7.47
C ALA A 242 -15.00 6.52 -8.68
N GLU A 243 -14.29 7.63 -8.51
CA GLU A 243 -13.39 8.21 -9.52
C GLU A 243 -11.98 7.56 -9.51
N GLY A 244 -11.76 6.57 -8.64
CA GLY A 244 -10.48 5.86 -8.52
C GLY A 244 -9.37 6.66 -7.82
N VAL A 245 -9.74 7.63 -6.99
CA VAL A 245 -8.82 8.50 -6.24
C VAL A 245 -9.02 8.35 -4.74
N ALA A 246 -7.94 8.43 -3.97
CA ALA A 246 -7.96 8.51 -2.51
C ALA A 246 -7.15 9.72 -2.05
N THR A 247 -7.48 10.29 -0.90
CA THR A 247 -6.72 11.38 -0.29
C THR A 247 -6.46 11.07 1.17
N VAL A 248 -5.25 11.37 1.64
CA VAL A 248 -4.87 11.28 3.04
C VAL A 248 -4.28 12.62 3.49
N SER A 249 -4.62 13.06 4.70
CA SER A 249 -3.95 14.22 5.28
C SER A 249 -2.61 13.82 5.89
N LEU A 250 -1.63 14.70 5.80
CA LEU A 250 -0.27 14.48 6.28
C LEU A 250 0.18 15.71 7.07
N THR A 251 0.77 15.51 8.25
CA THR A 251 1.36 16.59 9.06
C THR A 251 2.84 16.26 9.29
N PRO A 252 3.77 16.92 8.57
CA PRO A 252 5.19 16.64 8.68
C PRO A 252 5.75 17.01 10.05
N ALA A 253 6.70 16.23 10.55
CA ALA A 253 7.45 16.57 11.77
C ALA A 253 8.39 17.77 11.52
N GLU A 254 8.96 18.32 12.61
CA GLU A 254 9.92 19.41 12.55
C GLU A 254 11.25 18.94 11.95
N GLY A 255 11.57 19.44 10.75
CA GLY A 255 12.82 19.18 10.04
C GLY A 255 12.97 17.75 9.50
N GLY A 256 13.56 17.62 8.30
CA GLY A 256 13.96 16.33 7.72
C GLY A 256 13.14 15.88 6.51
N THR A 257 13.16 14.57 6.26
CA THR A 257 12.51 13.91 5.13
C THR A 257 11.26 13.14 5.57
N VAL A 258 10.27 13.07 4.70
CA VAL A 258 9.09 12.21 4.85
C VAL A 258 9.19 11.10 3.82
N ASP A 259 9.26 9.85 4.29
CA ASP A 259 9.12 8.69 3.40
C ASP A 259 7.67 8.27 3.39
N PHE A 260 7.08 8.20 2.21
CA PHE A 260 5.68 7.84 2.03
C PHE A 260 5.60 6.63 1.10
N LYS A 261 5.16 5.49 1.66
CA LYS A 261 4.92 4.24 0.93
C LYS A 261 3.44 3.91 0.90
N ALA A 262 2.97 3.44 -0.25
CA ALA A 262 1.62 2.91 -0.42
C ALA A 262 1.67 1.51 -1.03
N LEU A 263 0.85 0.61 -0.51
CA LEU A 263 0.75 -0.78 -0.94
C LEU A 263 -0.71 -1.17 -1.17
N ALA A 264 -1.03 -1.60 -2.40
CA ALA A 264 -2.27 -2.29 -2.71
C ALA A 264 -2.00 -3.81 -2.68
N LYS A 265 -2.53 -4.51 -1.66
CA LYS A 265 -2.32 -5.96 -1.47
C LYS A 265 -3.25 -6.83 -2.31
N THR A 266 -4.42 -6.32 -2.63
CA THR A 266 -5.49 -7.09 -3.28
C THR A 266 -5.99 -6.34 -4.48
N LEU A 267 -5.32 -6.55 -5.61
CA LEU A 267 -5.73 -6.08 -6.93
C LEU A 267 -6.24 -7.26 -7.76
N PRO A 268 -7.08 -7.01 -8.79
CA PRO A 268 -7.51 -8.08 -9.67
C PRO A 268 -6.33 -8.80 -10.33
N ALA A 269 -6.53 -10.04 -10.74
CA ALA A 269 -5.47 -10.86 -11.30
C ALA A 269 -4.92 -10.25 -12.61
N SER A 270 -3.60 -10.32 -12.79
CA SER A 270 -2.91 -9.86 -14.01
C SER A 270 -2.13 -10.98 -14.71
N GLN A 271 -2.21 -12.20 -14.17
CA GLN A 271 -1.55 -13.39 -14.71
C GLN A 271 -2.52 -14.56 -14.74
N LEU A 272 -2.32 -15.47 -15.69
CA LEU A 272 -3.05 -16.72 -15.79
C LEU A 272 -2.21 -17.89 -15.26
N ARG A 273 -2.91 -18.93 -14.83
CA ARG A 273 -2.36 -20.28 -14.68
C ARG A 273 -3.02 -21.21 -15.66
N SER A 274 -2.26 -22.15 -16.21
CA SER A 274 -2.77 -23.17 -17.13
C SER A 274 -2.43 -24.58 -16.66
N PHE A 275 -3.28 -25.51 -17.07
CA PHE A 275 -3.07 -26.94 -16.90
C PHE A 275 -3.00 -27.59 -18.28
N THR A 276 -1.95 -28.38 -18.50
CA THR A 276 -1.72 -29.08 -19.76
C THR A 276 -2.26 -30.51 -19.63
N PRO A 277 -3.14 -30.97 -20.55
CA PRO A 277 -3.63 -32.34 -20.51
C PRO A 277 -2.53 -33.33 -20.90
N THR A 278 -2.58 -34.54 -20.36
CA THR A 278 -1.72 -35.66 -20.80
C THR A 278 -2.02 -36.01 -22.26
N ASN A 279 -3.30 -36.02 -22.62
CA ASN A 279 -3.77 -36.25 -23.98
C ASN A 279 -3.81 -34.93 -24.78
N ALA A 280 -2.95 -34.81 -25.78
CA ALA A 280 -2.84 -33.61 -26.60
C ALA A 280 -4.11 -33.26 -27.41
N LYS A 281 -5.05 -34.21 -27.56
CA LYS A 281 -6.35 -34.00 -28.22
C LYS A 281 -7.39 -33.35 -27.31
N ALA A 282 -7.10 -33.19 -26.02
CA ALA A 282 -7.95 -32.50 -25.07
C ALA A 282 -7.57 -31.03 -24.91
N GLN A 283 -8.52 -30.23 -24.41
CA GLN A 283 -8.31 -28.81 -24.16
C GLN A 283 -7.38 -28.55 -22.98
N ARG A 284 -6.53 -27.54 -23.11
CA ARG A 284 -5.88 -26.91 -21.95
C ARG A 284 -6.94 -26.18 -21.12
N LEU A 285 -6.68 -26.14 -19.82
CA LEU A 285 -7.50 -25.41 -18.86
C LEU A 285 -6.78 -24.17 -18.36
N VAL A 286 -7.52 -23.12 -18.04
CA VAL A 286 -7.00 -21.86 -17.49
C VAL A 286 -7.75 -21.40 -16.25
N LEU A 287 -7.02 -20.68 -15.40
CA LEU A 287 -7.49 -20.00 -14.20
C LEU A 287 -6.77 -18.65 -14.06
N ALA A 288 -7.30 -17.80 -13.19
CA ALA A 288 -6.55 -16.67 -12.69
C ALA A 288 -5.34 -17.13 -11.85
N GLY A 289 -4.23 -16.41 -11.96
CA GLY A 289 -3.01 -16.63 -11.19
C GLY A 289 -3.04 -16.10 -9.76
N GLY A 290 -4.23 -15.78 -9.23
CA GLY A 290 -4.41 -15.14 -7.94
C GLY A 290 -4.46 -13.61 -8.02
N SER A 291 -4.76 -12.96 -6.90
CA SER A 291 -4.76 -11.50 -6.80
C SER A 291 -3.36 -10.94 -7.05
N SER A 292 -3.28 -9.77 -7.67
CA SER A 292 -2.03 -9.04 -7.85
C SER A 292 -1.82 -7.99 -6.75
N SER A 293 -0.63 -7.39 -6.72
CA SER A 293 -0.29 -6.29 -5.82
C SER A 293 0.50 -5.21 -6.55
N ALA A 294 0.47 -4.00 -6.00
CA ALA A 294 1.27 -2.87 -6.49
C ALA A 294 1.76 -2.05 -5.30
N GLN A 295 2.94 -1.45 -5.43
CA GLN A 295 3.49 -0.55 -4.41
C GLN A 295 4.11 0.68 -5.08
N ALA A 296 4.11 1.79 -4.35
CA ALA A 296 4.83 3.00 -4.73
C ALA A 296 5.41 3.69 -3.49
N GLU A 297 6.50 4.39 -3.69
CA GLU A 297 7.20 5.14 -2.65
C GLU A 297 7.65 6.50 -3.21
N ILE A 298 7.54 7.54 -2.38
CA ILE A 298 8.11 8.85 -2.64
C ILE A 298 8.82 9.36 -1.39
N HIS A 299 9.85 10.18 -1.60
CA HIS A 299 10.58 10.88 -0.54
C HIS A 299 10.32 12.37 -0.70
N LEU A 300 9.77 12.99 0.34
CA LEU A 300 9.45 14.42 0.37
C LEU A 300 10.37 15.14 1.35
N THR A 301 10.71 16.39 1.06
CA THR A 301 11.49 17.23 1.96
C THR A 301 10.57 18.18 2.72
N THR A 302 10.87 18.34 4.01
CA THR A 302 10.24 19.36 4.82
C THR A 302 11.13 20.58 4.90
N HIS A 303 10.52 21.76 4.88
CA HIS A 303 11.19 23.00 5.21
C HIS A 303 10.47 23.63 6.40
N SER A 304 11.27 24.21 7.29
CA SER A 304 10.74 25.08 8.33
C SER A 304 10.83 26.53 7.85
N PRO A 305 9.76 27.33 7.99
CA PRO A 305 9.82 28.75 7.70
C PRO A 305 10.86 29.42 8.63
N LYS A 306 11.70 30.28 8.06
CA LYS A 306 12.69 31.03 8.84
C LYS A 306 12.00 32.05 9.76
N GLY A 307 12.49 32.14 10.99
CA GLY A 307 12.07 33.12 11.98
C GLY A 307 13.06 34.28 12.11
N GLY A 308 13.04 34.95 13.25
CA GLY A 308 13.95 36.05 13.54
C GLY A 308 14.13 36.33 15.03
N LEU A 309 14.95 37.34 15.33
CA LEU A 309 15.20 37.82 16.69
C LEU A 309 15.01 39.33 16.75
N ILE A 310 14.46 39.81 17.87
CA ILE A 310 14.39 41.22 18.20
C ILE A 310 15.13 41.40 19.53
N VAL A 311 16.31 41.99 19.47
CA VAL A 311 17.11 42.32 20.66
C VAL A 311 16.73 43.72 21.11
N THR A 312 16.27 43.86 22.36
CA THR A 312 15.97 45.14 22.99
C THR A 312 16.96 45.41 24.10
N LYS A 313 17.66 46.55 24.01
CA LYS A 313 18.72 46.94 24.92
C LYS A 313 18.34 48.13 25.77
N THR A 314 18.44 47.97 27.09
CA THR A 314 18.11 49.03 28.05
C THR A 314 19.16 49.18 29.15
N ALA A 315 19.23 50.36 29.75
CA ALA A 315 20.00 50.61 30.96
C ALA A 315 19.28 50.00 32.17
N ALA A 316 20.00 49.26 33.02
CA ALA A 316 19.41 48.58 34.17
C ALA A 316 18.84 49.56 35.22
N ASP A 317 19.47 50.72 35.37
CA ASP A 317 19.15 51.77 36.34
C ASP A 317 17.96 52.64 35.90
N THR A 318 17.96 53.12 34.66
CA THR A 318 16.99 54.11 34.16
C THR A 318 15.91 53.51 33.25
N LYS A 319 16.07 52.24 32.82
CA LYS A 319 15.25 51.57 31.80
C LYS A 319 15.21 52.27 30.43
N LYS A 320 16.06 53.28 30.22
CA LYS A 320 16.17 53.97 28.93
C LYS A 320 16.78 53.05 27.87
N PRO A 321 16.37 53.17 26.60
CA PRO A 321 17.00 52.42 25.51
C PRO A 321 18.46 52.83 25.33
N LEU A 322 19.31 51.87 24.99
CA LEU A 322 20.72 52.09 24.70
C LEU A 322 20.97 51.85 23.21
N ALA A 323 21.23 52.93 22.47
CA ALA A 323 21.59 52.90 21.06
C ALA A 323 23.10 52.71 20.87
N GLY A 324 23.53 52.08 19.77
CA GLY A 324 24.96 51.94 19.45
C GLY A 324 25.66 50.76 20.12
N VAL A 325 24.95 49.90 20.85
CA VAL A 325 25.48 48.65 21.41
C VAL A 325 25.62 47.60 20.31
N GLU A 326 26.80 46.97 20.20
CA GLU A 326 27.11 45.96 19.19
C GLU A 326 26.88 44.53 19.72
N PHE A 327 26.23 43.69 18.91
CA PHE A 327 25.87 42.32 19.23
C PHE A 327 26.32 41.34 18.15
N ALA A 328 26.47 40.09 18.56
CA ALA A 328 26.60 38.92 17.69
C ALA A 328 25.59 37.84 18.09
N VAL A 329 24.91 37.24 17.12
CA VAL A 329 24.11 36.03 17.31
C VAL A 329 24.96 34.83 16.91
N LYS A 330 25.10 33.87 17.81
CA LYS A 330 25.82 32.61 17.59
C LYS A 330 24.85 31.43 17.57
N ASP A 331 25.05 30.49 16.65
CA ASP A 331 24.31 29.23 16.61
C ASP A 331 24.77 28.26 17.72
N SER A 332 24.14 27.09 17.79
CA SER A 332 24.47 26.05 18.77
C SER A 332 25.89 25.47 18.63
N ALA A 333 26.54 25.65 17.47
CA ALA A 333 27.94 25.28 17.25
C ALA A 333 28.91 26.40 17.62
N GLY A 334 28.41 27.55 18.11
CA GLY A 334 29.20 28.72 18.48
C GLY A 334 29.61 29.60 17.30
N LYS A 335 29.13 29.30 16.08
CA LYS A 335 29.42 30.10 14.88
C LYS A 335 28.55 31.35 14.87
N THR A 336 29.17 32.51 14.66
CA THR A 336 28.44 33.76 14.46
C THR A 336 27.64 33.71 13.16
N VAL A 337 26.32 33.83 13.26
CA VAL A 337 25.38 33.82 12.13
C VAL A 337 24.87 35.21 11.76
N SER A 338 24.96 36.17 12.68
CA SER A 338 24.61 37.57 12.42
C SER A 338 25.34 38.50 13.40
N THR A 339 25.61 39.74 12.99
CA THR A 339 26.10 40.82 13.84
C THR A 339 25.34 42.09 13.52
N GLY A 340 25.27 43.00 14.50
CA GLY A 340 24.63 44.29 14.28
C GLY A 340 24.64 45.16 15.50
N THR A 341 23.99 46.32 15.36
CA THR A 341 24.03 47.39 16.34
C THR A 341 22.62 47.85 16.65
N THR A 342 22.36 48.15 17.91
CA THR A 342 21.07 48.69 18.36
C THR A 342 20.81 50.09 17.81
N ASP A 343 19.59 50.31 17.33
CA ASP A 343 19.12 51.59 16.81
C ASP A 343 18.83 52.62 17.92
N THR A 344 18.29 53.79 17.56
CA THR A 344 17.93 54.86 18.50
C THR A 344 16.89 54.45 19.55
N ASN A 345 16.10 53.41 19.27
CA ASN A 345 15.13 52.84 20.20
C ASN A 345 15.74 51.69 21.03
N GLY A 346 17.06 51.48 20.95
CA GLY A 346 17.77 50.40 21.61
C GLY A 346 17.45 49.03 21.01
N THR A 347 16.97 48.97 19.76
CA THR A 347 16.50 47.72 19.16
C THR A 347 17.42 47.27 18.04
N TRP A 348 17.69 45.97 17.94
CA TRP A 348 18.32 45.35 16.78
C TRP A 348 17.48 44.15 16.33
N LYS A 349 17.19 44.07 15.02
CA LYS A 349 16.37 43.01 14.42
C LYS A 349 17.24 42.12 13.55
N VAL A 350 17.03 40.81 13.69
CA VAL A 350 17.66 39.77 12.87
C VAL A 350 16.55 38.96 12.23
N ASP A 351 16.61 38.81 10.91
CA ASP A 351 15.66 38.03 10.12
C ASP A 351 16.35 36.78 9.56
N ASP A 352 15.58 35.91 8.92
CA ASP A 352 16.08 34.73 8.20
C ASP A 352 16.88 33.71 9.04
N LEU A 353 16.52 33.57 10.32
CA LEU A 353 17.09 32.53 11.19
C LEU A 353 16.32 31.23 11.06
N THR A 354 17.04 30.12 10.87
CA THR A 354 16.45 28.79 10.97
C THR A 354 15.93 28.56 12.39
N PRO A 355 14.82 27.82 12.59
CA PRO A 355 14.39 27.45 13.93
C PRO A 355 15.51 26.74 14.69
N GLY A 356 15.66 27.10 15.96
CA GLY A 356 16.77 26.61 16.78
C GLY A 356 17.12 27.53 17.94
N THR A 357 18.05 27.08 18.78
CA THR A 357 18.55 27.84 19.92
C THR A 357 19.80 28.62 19.52
N TYR A 358 19.80 29.89 19.87
CA TYR A 358 20.88 30.84 19.60
C TYR A 358 21.35 31.50 20.89
N THR A 359 22.59 31.98 20.84
CA THR A 359 23.18 32.81 21.89
C THR A 359 23.32 34.24 21.37
N VAL A 360 22.69 35.19 22.04
CA VAL A 360 22.90 36.63 21.84
C VAL A 360 24.06 37.07 22.72
N HIS A 361 25.18 37.39 22.08
CA HIS A 361 26.43 37.80 22.71
C HIS A 361 26.64 39.30 22.50
N GLU A 362 26.74 40.06 23.59
CA GLU A 362 27.10 41.46 23.52
C GLU A 362 28.60 41.59 23.24
N VAL A 363 28.95 42.26 22.15
CA VAL A 363 30.34 42.43 21.70
C VAL A 363 30.92 43.72 22.26
N LYS A 364 30.11 44.78 22.32
CA LYS A 364 30.54 46.10 22.77
C LYS A 364 29.39 46.91 23.35
N ALA A 365 29.54 47.25 24.63
CA ALA A 365 28.66 48.18 25.33
C ALA A 365 28.98 49.66 24.95
N VAL A 366 28.03 50.55 25.21
CA VAL A 366 28.26 52.00 25.14
C VAL A 366 29.11 52.49 26.31
N GLU A 367 29.75 53.66 26.15
CA GLU A 367 30.63 54.23 27.18
C GLU A 367 29.91 54.38 28.53
N GLY A 368 30.60 53.97 29.61
CA GLY A 368 30.07 54.04 30.96
C GLY A 368 29.17 52.86 31.37
N TYR A 369 29.06 51.81 30.55
CA TYR A 369 28.29 50.59 30.85
C TYR A 369 29.16 49.32 30.77
N GLN A 370 28.81 48.32 31.57
CA GLN A 370 29.43 46.99 31.57
C GLN A 370 28.72 46.08 30.56
N LEU A 371 29.49 45.26 29.85
CA LEU A 371 28.97 44.21 28.96
C LEU A 371 28.01 43.26 29.70
N ALA A 372 26.86 42.97 29.12
CA ALA A 372 25.95 41.96 29.64
C ALA A 372 26.46 40.53 29.41
N ALA A 373 25.97 39.59 30.21
CA ALA A 373 26.17 38.17 29.99
C ALA A 373 25.34 37.68 28.79
N ASP A 374 25.83 36.61 28.16
CA ASP A 374 25.16 35.93 27.05
C ASP A 374 23.71 35.55 27.39
N GLN A 375 22.79 35.76 26.44
CA GLN A 375 21.40 35.35 26.56
C GLN A 375 21.10 34.21 25.58
N GLN A 376 20.50 33.12 26.07
CA GLN A 376 19.96 32.08 25.20
C GLN A 376 18.54 32.41 24.77
N VAL A 377 18.24 32.16 23.49
CA VAL A 377 16.92 32.37 22.91
C VAL A 377 16.61 31.27 21.91
N THR A 378 15.36 30.81 21.88
CA THR A 378 14.89 29.84 20.89
C THR A 378 14.03 30.57 19.86
N VAL A 379 14.45 30.48 18.59
CA VAL A 379 13.65 30.91 17.44
C VAL A 379 12.77 29.74 17.02
N THR A 380 11.47 29.99 16.88
CA THR A 380 10.47 29.01 16.42
C THR A 380 10.00 29.34 15.01
N ASP A 381 9.39 28.36 14.34
CA ASP A 381 8.96 28.41 12.93
C ASP A 381 8.23 29.70 12.54
N GLY A 382 8.87 30.52 11.71
CA GLY A 382 8.29 31.75 11.16
C GLY A 382 8.05 32.87 12.17
N ALA A 383 8.41 32.69 13.44
CA ALA A 383 8.18 33.65 14.50
C ALA A 383 9.45 34.46 14.82
N LYS A 384 9.26 35.69 15.30
CA LYS A 384 10.34 36.49 15.88
C LYS A 384 10.35 36.29 17.40
N ALA A 385 11.49 35.97 17.98
CA ALA A 385 11.65 35.91 19.43
C ALA A 385 12.28 37.19 19.97
N ASP A 386 11.73 37.68 21.08
CA ASP A 386 12.21 38.89 21.75
C ASP A 386 13.27 38.53 22.81
N VAL A 387 14.37 39.29 22.83
CA VAL A 387 15.44 39.15 23.82
C VAL A 387 15.70 40.51 24.46
N ALA A 388 15.45 40.61 25.76
CA ALA A 388 15.73 41.82 26.52
C ALA A 388 17.09 41.71 27.22
N VAL A 389 18.02 42.60 26.86
CA VAL A 389 19.35 42.68 27.47
C VAL A 389 19.47 43.98 28.26
N LYS A 390 20.13 43.92 29.43
CA LYS A 390 20.29 45.07 30.34
C LYS A 390 21.75 45.28 30.70
N ASP A 391 22.25 46.51 30.57
CA ASP A 391 23.59 46.85 31.08
C ASP A 391 23.53 47.56 32.41
N ILE A 392 24.57 47.32 33.20
CA ILE A 392 24.81 48.00 34.46
C ILE A 392 25.78 49.14 34.22
N LYS A 393 25.41 50.35 34.66
CA LYS A 393 26.27 51.53 34.60
C LYS A 393 27.51 51.32 35.47
N ILE A 394 28.70 51.63 34.94
CA ILE A 394 29.95 51.59 35.70
C ILE A 394 29.88 52.69 36.77
N PRO A 395 30.06 52.36 38.06
CA PRO A 395 30.07 53.35 39.12
C PRO A 395 31.20 54.37 38.89
N GLU A 396 30.89 55.66 38.99
CA GLU A 396 31.93 56.69 38.98
C GLU A 396 32.88 56.48 40.17
N GLN A 397 34.17 56.33 39.88
CA GLN A 397 35.16 56.28 40.95
C GLN A 397 35.26 57.66 41.63
N PRO A 398 35.28 57.71 42.97
CA PRO A 398 35.45 58.98 43.68
C PRO A 398 36.78 59.61 43.26
N LYS A 399 36.74 60.87 42.80
CA LYS A 399 37.94 61.63 42.43
C LYS A 399 38.96 61.56 43.58
N PRO A 400 40.23 61.15 43.34
CA PRO A 400 41.23 61.12 44.39
C PRO A 400 41.43 62.55 44.93
N LYS A 401 41.32 62.72 46.24
CA LYS A 401 41.60 64.00 46.90
C LYS A 401 43.07 64.37 46.64
N PRO A 402 43.39 65.59 46.17
CA PRO A 402 44.77 66.00 46.00
C PRO A 402 45.51 65.92 47.35
N ARG A 403 46.63 65.19 47.40
CA ARG A 403 47.52 65.21 48.57
C ARG A 403 48.22 66.57 48.60
N PRO A 404 48.24 67.28 49.75
CA PRO A 404 49.07 68.47 49.90
C PRO A 404 50.54 68.09 49.67
N VAL A 405 51.19 68.74 48.70
CA VAL A 405 52.64 68.66 48.54
C VAL A 405 53.24 69.72 49.46
N THR A 406 53.72 69.31 50.63
CA THR A 406 54.53 70.19 51.49
C THR A 406 55.96 70.19 50.94
N ILE A 407 56.38 71.27 50.30
CA ILE A 407 57.77 71.47 49.91
C ILE A 407 58.50 72.03 51.14
N PRO A 408 59.43 71.30 51.78
CA PRO A 408 60.23 71.86 52.85
C PRO A 408 61.14 72.95 52.26
N VAL A 409 61.02 74.18 52.81
CA VAL A 409 61.90 75.29 52.47
C VAL A 409 63.30 74.96 53.03
N LEU A 410 64.29 74.85 52.15
CA LEU A 410 65.70 74.73 52.55
C LEU A 410 66.17 76.02 53.24
N PRO A 411 66.92 75.94 54.36
CA PRO A 411 67.40 77.12 55.06
C PRO A 411 68.39 77.91 54.20
N GLN A 412 68.17 79.23 54.11
CA GLN A 412 69.11 80.12 53.45
C GLN A 412 70.34 80.34 54.34
N THR A 413 71.49 79.84 53.94
CA THR A 413 72.78 80.28 54.47
C THR A 413 73.22 81.52 53.70
N GLY A 414 73.20 82.67 54.38
CA GLY A 414 73.70 83.94 53.84
C GLY A 414 75.20 84.12 54.04
N ALA A 415 75.77 84.87 53.08
CA ALA A 415 77.09 85.51 52.99
C ALA A 415 78.33 84.58 52.92
#